data_AF-A0A1W1YIR1-F1
#
_entry.id   AF-A0A1W1YIR1-F1
#
_cell.length_a   1.000
_cell.length_b   1.000
_cell.length_c   1.000
_cell.angle_alpha   90.00
_cell.angle_beta   90.00
_cell.angle_gamma   90.00
#
_symmetry.space_group_name_H-M   'P 1'
#
loop_
_entity.id
_entity.type
_entity.pdbx_description
1 polymer ?
#
loop_
_entity_poly.entity_id
_entity_poly.type
_entity_poly.pdbx_seq_one_letter_code
_entity_poly.pdbx_strand_id
1 'polypeptide(L)' 'MLKYFKDAFTNYEYAGVLQTVSLLLFVIFFSLLMYFIWRRPKEYYQEDSELPLDDKD' A
#
# COMPACT_ATOMS: atom_id res chain seq x y z
N MET A 1 -20.88 12.28 -15.23
CA MET A 1 -19.80 11.84 -14.31
C MET A 1 -19.12 10.58 -14.83
N LEU A 2 -19.78 9.42 -14.90
CA LEU A 2 -19.21 8.17 -15.45
C LEU A 2 -18.62 8.29 -16.88
N LYS A 3 -19.23 9.09 -17.75
CA LYS A 3 -18.77 9.31 -19.14
C LYS A 3 -17.39 9.99 -19.21
N TYR A 4 -17.12 10.93 -18.30
CA TYR A 4 -15.83 11.63 -18.23
C TYR A 4 -14.71 10.73 -17.70
N PHE A 5 -15.01 9.87 -16.72
CA PHE A 5 -14.06 8.85 -16.27
C PHE A 5 -13.73 7.87 -17.40
N LYS A 6 -14.75 7.40 -18.11
CA LYS A 6 -14.55 6.50 -19.24
C LYS A 6 -13.66 7.14 -20.31
N ASP A 7 -13.91 8.39 -20.71
CA ASP A 7 -13.08 9.06 -21.71
C ASP A 7 -11.64 9.31 -21.24
N ALA A 8 -11.43 9.63 -19.95
CA ALA A 8 -10.11 9.82 -19.36
C ALA A 8 -9.29 8.51 -19.29
N PHE A 9 -9.94 7.37 -19.04
CA PHE A 9 -9.27 6.07 -18.99
C PHE A 9 -9.14 5.38 -20.36
N THR A 10 -10.00 5.71 -21.34
CA THR A 10 -10.04 5.02 -22.64
C THR A 10 -9.13 5.67 -23.70
N ASN A 11 -8.83 6.97 -23.60
CA ASN A 11 -8.09 7.72 -24.63
C ASN A 11 -6.60 7.99 -24.32
N TYR A 12 -5.96 7.16 -23.49
CA TYR A 12 -4.51 7.22 -23.34
C TYR A 12 -3.86 6.23 -24.31
N GLU A 13 -3.13 6.73 -25.30
CA GLU A 13 -2.34 5.94 -26.25
C GLU A 13 -1.42 4.92 -25.54
N TYR A 14 -1.04 5.22 -24.30
CA TYR A 14 -0.20 4.39 -23.43
C TYR A 14 -0.94 3.82 -22.20
N ALA A 15 -2.28 3.80 -22.19
CA ALA A 15 -3.07 3.37 -21.03
C ALA A 15 -2.68 1.97 -20.52
N GLY A 16 -2.48 1.01 -21.42
CA GLY A 16 -2.04 -0.35 -21.08
C GLY A 16 -0.63 -0.39 -20.48
N VAL A 17 0.27 0.47 -20.96
CA VAL A 17 1.65 0.58 -20.44
C VAL A 17 1.62 1.18 -19.03
N LEU A 18 0.91 2.29 -18.84
CA LEU A 18 0.77 2.94 -17.54
C LEU A 18 0.08 2.02 -16.52
N GLN A 19 -0.94 1.27 -16.94
CA GLN A 19 -1.59 0.28 -16.09
C GLN A 19 -0.61 -0.82 -15.66
N THR A 20 0.19 -1.34 -16.60
CA THR A 20 1.18 -2.39 -16.31
C THR A 20 2.27 -1.90 -15.38
N VAL A 21 2.79 -0.69 -15.61
CA VAL A 21 3.79 -0.04 -14.74
C VAL A 21 3.22 0.23 -13.34
N SER A 22 1.98 0.70 -13.25
CA SER A 22 1.29 0.92 -11.97
C SER A 22 1.16 -0.39 -11.17
N LEU A 23 0.81 -1.48 -11.85
CA LEU A 23 0.66 -2.79 -11.22
C LEU A 23 2.01 -3.34 -10.74
N LEU A 24 3.07 -3.19 -11.53
CA LEU A 24 4.44 -3.55 -11.13
C LEU A 24 4.91 -2.74 -9.92
N LEU A 25 4.69 -1.41 -9.94
CA LEU A 25 5.02 -0.54 -8.82
C LEU A 25 4.28 -0.94 -7.55
N PHE A 26 2.99 -1.27 -7.65
CA PHE A 26 2.20 -1.72 -6.51
C PHE A 26 2.77 -3.00 -5.89
N VAL A 27 3.11 -4.00 -6.71
CA VAL A 27 3.68 -5.27 -6.22
C VAL A 27 5.05 -5.05 -5.58
N ILE A 28 5.91 -4.21 -6.18
CA ILE A 28 7.23 -3.90 -5.62
C ILE A 28 7.07 -3.17 -4.28
N PHE A 29 6.23 -2.14 -4.23
CA PHE A 29 5.96 -1.39 -3.01
C PHE A 29 5.42 -2.30 -1.90
N PHE A 30 4.46 -3.15 -2.22
CA PHE A 30 3.89 -4.10 -1.26
C PHE A 30 4.94 -5.10 -0.75
N SER A 31 5.78 -5.62 -1.65
CA SER A 31 6.86 -6.55 -1.29
C SER A 31 7.89 -5.88 -0.38
N LEU A 32 8.26 -4.63 -0.67
CA LEU A 32 9.16 -3.83 0.18
C LEU A 32 8.56 -3.56 1.56
N LEU A 33 7.27 -3.24 1.63
CA LEU A 33 6.56 -3.03 2.88
C LEU A 33 6.53 -4.31 3.71
N MET A 34 6.19 -5.44 3.10
CA MET A 34 6.21 -6.75 3.77
C MET A 34 7.61 -7.11 4.27
N TYR A 35 8.64 -6.88 3.45
CA TYR A 35 10.03 -7.08 3.85
C TYR A 35 10.43 -6.15 5.00
N PHE A 36 10.02 -4.88 4.96
CA PHE A 36 10.29 -3.92 6.03
C PHE A 36 9.65 -4.36 7.35
N ILE A 37 8.40 -4.80 7.32
CA ILE A 37 7.70 -5.32 8.50
C ILE A 37 8.38 -6.60 9.01
N TRP A 38 8.69 -7.57 8.14
CA TRP A 38 9.36 -8.81 8.55
C TRP A 38 10.76 -8.60 9.10
N ARG A 39 11.46 -7.56 8.65
CA ARG A 39 12.79 -7.21 9.18
C ARG A 39 12.71 -6.58 10.58
N ARG A 40 11.55 -6.10 11.03
CA ARG A 40 11.38 -5.66 12.42
C ARG A 40 11.50 -6.88 13.34
N PRO A 41 12.36 -6.85 14.38
CA PRO A 41 12.44 -7.92 15.36
C PRO A 41 11.10 -8.04 16.10
N LYS A 42 10.72 -9.26 16.50
CA LYS A 42 9.47 -9.53 17.24
C LYS A 42 9.34 -8.70 18.52
N GLU A 43 10.46 -8.35 19.13
CA GLU A 43 10.56 -7.49 20.32
C GLU A 43 10.16 -6.03 20.07
N TYR A 44 10.15 -5.54 18.82
CA TYR A 44 9.79 -4.14 18.52
C TYR A 44 8.33 -3.82 18.90
N TYR A 45 7.45 -4.82 18.91
CA TYR A 45 6.05 -4.67 19.28
C TYR A 45 5.75 -5.15 20.70
N GLN A 46 6.73 -5.72 21.42
CA GLN A 46 6.50 -6.22 22.78
C GLN A 46 6.25 -5.09 23.75
N GLU A 47 7.07 -4.03 23.68
CA GLU A 47 6.93 -2.85 24.54
C GLU A 47 5.55 -2.20 24.38
N ASP A 48 5.06 -2.04 23.13
CA ASP A 48 3.72 -1.49 22.85
C ASP A 48 2.58 -2.46 23.20
N SER A 49 2.79 -3.78 23.08
CA SER A 49 1.76 -4.79 23.41
C SER A 49 1.60 -5.03 24.91
N GLU A 50 2.67 -4.77 25.67
CA GLU A 50 2.72 -4.89 27.13
C GLU A 50 2.42 -3.56 27.83
N LEU A 51 2.20 -2.48 27.06
CA LEU A 51 1.68 -1.25 27.62
C LEU A 51 0.36 -1.54 28.32
N PRO A 52 0.20 -1.11 29.58
CA PRO A 52 -1.10 -1.19 30.23
C PRO A 52 -2.13 -0.49 29.35
N LEU A 53 -3.33 -1.07 29.25
CA LEU A 53 -4.48 -0.39 28.65
C LEU A 53 -4.54 1.01 29.26
N ASP A 54 -4.52 2.03 28.40
CA ASP A 54 -4.66 3.42 28.82
C ASP A 54 -6.11 3.60 29.29
N ASP A 55 -6.39 3.09 30.49
CA ASP A 55 -7.63 3.30 31.24
C ASP A 55 -7.58 4.74 31.77
N LYS A 56 -7.60 5.70 30.84
CA LYS A 56 -7.96 7.08 31.14
C LYS A 56 -9.47 7.14 31.18
N ASP A 57 -10.00 7.00 32.39
CA ASP A 57 -11.30 7.58 32.77
C ASP A 57 -11.39 9.07 32.41
#